data_AF-A0A6M2CRL2-F1
#
_entry.id   AF-A0A6M2CRL2-F1
#
_cell.length_a   1.000
_cell.length_b   1.000
_cell.length_c   1.000
_cell.angle_alpha   90.00
_cell.angle_beta   90.00
_cell.angle_gamma   90.00
#
_symmetry.space_group_name_H-M   'P 1'
#
loop_
_entity.id
_entity.type
_entity.pdbx_description
1 polymer ?
#
loop_
_entity_poly.entity_id
_entity_poly.type
_entity_poly.pdbx_seq_one_letter_code
_entity_poly.pdbx_strand_id
1 'polypeptide(L)'
;MQWSLRECGLYETRSAVCETLVASIAVAVPILYRSFVTHRIMEGATIHSLQTDPKVVAEREKFLSLPLAEKRASYKCGSKFVTIQDIDDWPTYSASKKISGKGSGKYKVRPDLNSKVSIFVGDITALEIDAIVNAANNRLLGGGGVDGAIHSAAGPKLKEECATLNGCPTGEAKITGGYKLPAKYVIHTVGPVGENEAKLHSCYLTCLETLKAHKLRSVVRT
;
A
#
# COMPACT_ATOMS: atom_id res chain seq x y z
N MET A 1 65.57 -53.45 13.10
CA MET A 1 66.05 -53.21 14.49
C MET A 1 65.32 -52.00 15.03
N GLN A 2 64.83 -51.85 16.25
CA GLN A 2 64.44 -52.71 17.35
C GLN A 2 63.85 -51.72 18.38
N TRP A 3 62.54 -51.80 18.70
CA TRP A 3 61.89 -51.39 19.98
C TRP A 3 61.84 -49.87 20.31
N SER A 4 60.82 -49.31 20.98
CA SER A 4 60.22 -49.75 22.25
C SER A 4 58.83 -49.13 22.50
N LEU A 5 57.93 -49.97 23.03
CA LEU A 5 56.70 -49.65 23.76
C LEU A 5 56.99 -49.29 25.23
N ARG A 6 56.13 -48.47 25.86
CA ARG A 6 55.72 -48.46 27.29
C ARG A 6 54.54 -47.47 27.40
N GLU A 7 53.27 -47.92 27.42
CA GLU A 7 52.47 -48.50 28.52
C GLU A 7 52.04 -47.52 29.64
N CYS A 8 50.72 -47.36 29.75
CA CYS A 8 49.85 -47.25 30.95
C CYS A 8 48.51 -46.65 30.48
N GLY A 9 47.33 -47.25 30.52
CA GLY A 9 46.82 -48.41 31.28
C GLY A 9 45.57 -47.97 32.06
N LEU A 10 44.37 -48.22 31.48
CA LEU A 10 43.05 -48.43 32.14
C LEU A 10 42.51 -47.26 33.01
N TYR A 11 41.22 -46.92 33.11
CA TYR A 11 40.02 -47.73 33.29
C TYR A 11 38.76 -46.88 33.02
N GLU A 12 37.73 -47.53 32.49
CA GLU A 12 36.35 -47.05 32.44
C GLU A 12 35.78 -46.76 33.84
N THR A 13 34.93 -45.75 33.97
CA THR A 13 33.50 -45.95 34.26
C THR A 13 32.75 -44.62 34.49
N ARG A 14 31.55 -44.55 33.87
CA ARG A 14 30.34 -43.87 34.35
C ARG A 14 30.37 -42.33 34.46
N SER A 15 29.62 -41.67 33.59
CA SER A 15 28.30 -41.13 34.01
C SER A 15 27.53 -40.58 32.80
N ALA A 16 26.57 -41.38 32.34
CA ALA A 16 25.56 -41.04 31.36
C ALA A 16 24.50 -40.09 31.93
N VAL A 17 24.92 -38.90 32.38
CA VAL A 17 24.01 -37.87 32.93
C VAL A 17 24.26 -36.47 32.31
N CYS A 18 25.25 -36.32 31.41
CA CYS A 18 25.53 -35.03 30.77
C CYS A 18 25.10 -34.92 29.30
N GLU A 19 24.49 -35.95 28.71
CA GLU A 19 24.04 -35.94 27.30
C GLU A 19 22.56 -35.55 27.12
N THR A 20 21.80 -35.41 28.21
CA THR A 20 20.36 -35.07 28.13
C THR A 20 20.04 -33.59 28.35
N LEU A 21 21.04 -32.72 28.52
CA LEU A 21 20.82 -31.27 28.70
C LEU A 21 21.33 -30.38 27.55
N VAL A 22 22.06 -30.95 26.57
CA VAL A 22 22.53 -30.18 25.40
C VAL A 22 21.61 -30.37 24.17
N ALA A 23 20.68 -31.33 24.23
CA ALA A 23 19.74 -31.61 23.12
C ALA A 23 18.47 -30.73 23.10
N SER A 24 18.19 -29.93 24.14
CA SER A 24 16.98 -29.08 24.19
C SER A 24 17.20 -27.61 23.80
N ILE A 25 18.43 -27.21 23.48
CA ILE A 25 18.73 -25.84 23.02
C ILE A 25 18.95 -25.77 21.50
N ALA A 26 19.09 -26.91 20.81
CA ALA A 26 19.42 -26.95 19.38
C ALA A 26 18.21 -26.96 18.41
N VAL A 27 16.97 -26.96 18.89
CA VAL A 27 15.75 -26.94 18.03
C VAL A 27 15.04 -25.58 18.02
N ALA A 28 15.40 -24.65 18.91
CA ALA A 28 14.78 -23.32 18.97
C ALA A 28 15.52 -22.24 18.14
N VAL A 29 16.69 -22.55 17.56
CA VAL A 29 17.52 -21.58 16.84
C VAL A 29 17.15 -21.40 15.36
N PRO A 30 16.54 -22.36 14.63
CA PRO A 30 16.09 -22.09 13.25
C PRO A 30 14.68 -21.47 13.14
N ILE A 31 13.85 -21.51 14.20
CA ILE A 31 12.47 -20.99 14.14
C ILE A 31 12.43 -19.48 14.36
N LEU A 32 13.31 -18.93 15.20
CA LEU A 32 13.47 -17.48 15.32
C LEU A 32 14.26 -16.87 14.14
N TYR A 33 15.07 -17.67 13.43
CA TYR A 33 15.79 -17.19 12.26
C TYR A 33 14.89 -17.04 11.01
N ARG A 34 13.73 -17.71 10.97
CA ARG A 34 12.75 -17.53 9.89
C ARG A 34 11.83 -16.32 10.06
N SER A 35 11.80 -15.71 11.25
CA SER A 35 11.05 -14.47 11.49
C SER A 35 11.90 -13.19 11.32
N PHE A 36 13.19 -13.32 11.04
CA PHE A 36 14.11 -12.19 10.90
C PHE A 36 14.65 -11.96 9.47
N VAL A 37 14.27 -12.82 8.50
CA VAL A 37 14.72 -12.72 7.09
C VAL A 37 13.65 -12.09 6.16
N THR A 38 12.77 -11.26 6.71
CA THR A 38 11.96 -10.30 5.90
C THR A 38 12.20 -8.83 6.25
N HIS A 39 13.08 -8.52 7.20
CA HIS A 39 13.52 -7.15 7.45
C HIS A 39 14.74 -6.78 6.58
N ARG A 40 14.58 -6.87 5.26
CA ARG A 40 15.47 -6.19 4.31
C ARG A 40 14.93 -4.78 4.09
N ILE A 41 15.49 -3.82 4.83
CA ILE A 41 15.57 -2.38 4.55
C ILE A 41 14.46 -1.84 3.63
N MET A 42 13.32 -1.49 4.25
CA MET A 42 12.38 -0.48 3.77
C MET A 42 12.60 0.77 4.62
N GLU A 43 13.64 1.56 4.32
CA GLU A 43 13.83 2.84 4.99
C GLU A 43 12.82 3.87 4.42
N GLY A 44 11.84 4.26 5.23
CA GLY A 44 11.34 5.64 5.22
C GLY A 44 9.85 5.92 4.98
N ALA A 45 9.01 4.95 4.59
CA ALA A 45 7.58 5.20 4.39
C ALA A 45 6.79 4.86 5.66
N THR A 46 6.34 5.88 6.39
CA THR A 46 5.40 5.71 7.51
C THR A 46 4.02 5.31 6.97
N ILE A 47 3.59 4.08 7.23
CA ILE A 47 2.27 3.59 6.83
C ILE A 47 1.29 3.83 7.97
N HIS A 48 0.38 4.78 7.77
CA HIS A 48 -0.68 5.09 8.72
C HIS A 48 -1.85 4.11 8.53
N SER A 49 -2.30 3.49 9.61
CA SER A 49 -3.50 2.65 9.59
C SER A 49 -4.77 3.49 9.47
N LEU A 50 -5.86 2.85 9.05
CA LEU A 50 -7.20 3.43 9.14
C LEU A 50 -7.52 3.84 10.58
N GLN A 51 -8.31 4.91 10.73
CA GLN A 51 -8.83 5.33 12.03
C GLN A 51 -9.62 4.20 12.69
N THR A 52 -9.42 4.03 13.99
CA THR A 52 -9.98 2.95 14.83
C THR A 52 -11.05 3.44 15.80
N ASP A 53 -11.33 4.75 15.87
CA ASP A 53 -12.47 5.27 16.63
C ASP A 53 -13.76 4.52 16.23
N PRO A 54 -14.50 3.92 17.19
CA PRO A 54 -15.64 3.07 16.88
C PRO A 54 -16.73 3.76 16.05
N LYS A 55 -16.93 5.08 16.21
CA LYS A 55 -17.92 5.85 15.43
C LYS A 55 -17.47 6.00 13.99
N VAL A 56 -16.19 6.31 13.78
CA VAL A 56 -15.60 6.43 12.43
C VAL A 56 -15.63 5.08 11.72
N VAL A 57 -15.23 4.01 12.41
CA VAL A 57 -15.28 2.64 11.88
C VAL A 57 -16.70 2.28 11.50
N ALA A 58 -17.66 2.43 12.40
CA ALA A 58 -19.06 2.11 12.12
C ALA A 58 -19.61 2.90 10.92
N GLU A 59 -19.29 4.18 10.81
CA GLU A 59 -19.75 5.00 9.70
C GLU A 59 -19.09 4.59 8.37
N ARG A 60 -17.79 4.31 8.36
CA ARG A 60 -17.07 3.84 7.17
C ARG A 60 -17.59 2.47 6.71
N GLU A 61 -17.75 1.53 7.64
CA GLU A 61 -18.23 0.18 7.35
C GLU A 61 -19.65 0.17 6.77
N LYS A 62 -20.52 1.11 7.16
CA LYS A 62 -21.83 1.27 6.52
C LYS A 62 -21.71 1.44 5.00
N PHE A 63 -20.72 2.19 4.51
CA PHE A 63 -20.54 2.43 3.08
C PHE A 63 -19.74 1.34 2.37
N LEU A 64 -18.85 0.64 3.08
CA LEU A 64 -18.05 -0.45 2.53
C LEU A 64 -18.82 -1.76 2.41
N SER A 65 -19.81 -1.97 3.28
CA SER A 65 -20.65 -3.18 3.31
C SER A 65 -21.91 -3.09 2.44
N LEU A 66 -22.19 -1.93 1.82
CA LEU A 66 -23.35 -1.80 0.92
C LEU A 66 -23.27 -2.77 -0.26
N PRO A 67 -24.38 -3.42 -0.63
CA PRO A 67 -24.49 -4.10 -1.92
C PRO A 67 -24.15 -3.14 -3.06
N LEU A 68 -23.47 -3.64 -4.10
CA LEU A 68 -22.96 -2.78 -5.18
C LEU A 68 -24.05 -1.92 -5.85
N ALA A 69 -25.26 -2.46 -6.00
CA ALA A 69 -26.38 -1.72 -6.58
C ALA A 69 -26.80 -0.51 -5.73
N GLU A 70 -26.89 -0.70 -4.40
CA GLU A 70 -27.19 0.37 -3.45
C GLU A 70 -26.05 1.39 -3.37
N LYS A 71 -24.81 0.88 -3.39
CA LYS A 71 -23.60 1.70 -3.44
C LYS A 71 -23.61 2.61 -4.68
N ARG A 72 -23.89 2.07 -5.87
CA ARG A 72 -24.03 2.82 -7.12
C ARG A 72 -25.16 3.85 -7.08
N ALA A 73 -26.28 3.54 -6.44
CA ALA A 73 -27.37 4.50 -6.24
C ALA A 73 -26.97 5.69 -5.33
N SER A 74 -25.97 5.51 -4.46
CA SER A 74 -25.47 6.56 -3.57
C SER A 74 -24.42 7.48 -4.21
N TYR A 75 -23.91 7.15 -5.40
CA TYR A 75 -22.84 7.90 -6.05
C TYR A 75 -23.25 9.32 -6.41
N LYS A 76 -22.41 10.29 -6.05
CA LYS A 76 -22.67 11.69 -6.43
C LYS A 76 -22.57 11.93 -7.93
N CYS A 77 -21.78 11.14 -8.65
CA CYS A 77 -21.70 11.21 -10.12
C CYS A 77 -22.92 10.58 -10.83
N GLY A 78 -23.85 9.97 -10.11
CA GLY A 78 -24.98 9.24 -10.69
C GLY A 78 -24.49 8.12 -11.61
N SER A 79 -25.08 7.99 -12.80
CA SER A 79 -24.73 6.96 -13.79
C SER A 79 -23.45 7.23 -14.60
N LYS A 80 -22.72 8.33 -14.31
CA LYS A 80 -21.50 8.71 -15.06
C LYS A 80 -20.22 8.04 -14.54
N PHE A 81 -20.34 7.05 -13.65
CA PHE A 81 -19.17 6.35 -13.12
C PHE A 81 -18.50 5.52 -14.21
N VAL A 82 -17.19 5.33 -14.08
CA VAL A 82 -16.37 4.52 -15.00
C VAL A 82 -15.81 3.35 -14.21
N THR A 83 -16.02 2.13 -14.70
CA THR A 83 -15.49 0.93 -14.04
C THR A 83 -14.05 0.68 -14.47
N ILE A 84 -13.31 -0.10 -13.69
CA ILE A 84 -11.93 -0.46 -14.05
C ILE A 84 -11.86 -1.23 -15.39
N GLN A 85 -12.92 -1.93 -15.77
CA GLN A 85 -13.00 -2.67 -17.03
C GLN A 85 -13.15 -1.74 -18.25
N ASP A 86 -13.64 -0.53 -18.05
CA ASP A 86 -13.83 0.47 -19.10
C ASP A 86 -12.57 1.32 -19.34
N ILE A 87 -11.49 1.06 -18.59
CA ILE A 87 -10.23 1.81 -18.68
C ILE A 87 -9.21 0.96 -19.45
N ASP A 88 -8.79 1.48 -20.60
CA ASP A 88 -7.74 0.87 -21.40
C ASP A 88 -6.42 0.74 -20.60
N ASP A 89 -5.78 -0.42 -20.70
CA ASP A 89 -4.39 -0.56 -20.29
C ASP A 89 -3.46 0.19 -21.25
N TRP A 90 -2.20 0.37 -20.87
CA TRP A 90 -1.24 1.12 -21.68
C TRP A 90 -1.06 0.57 -23.11
N PRO A 91 -0.94 -0.76 -23.34
CA PRO A 91 -0.93 -1.31 -24.69
C PRO A 91 -2.15 -0.92 -25.53
N THR A 92 -3.36 -1.03 -24.98
CA THR A 92 -4.60 -0.71 -25.70
C THR A 92 -4.70 0.80 -25.97
N TYR A 93 -4.43 1.63 -24.96
CA TYR A 93 -4.45 3.07 -25.06
C TYR A 93 -3.42 3.60 -26.06
N SER A 94 -2.18 3.11 -26.01
CA SER A 94 -1.11 3.54 -26.91
C SER A 94 -1.39 3.16 -28.36
N ALA A 95 -1.94 1.97 -28.60
CA ALA A 95 -2.37 1.53 -29.94
C ALA A 95 -3.50 2.41 -30.49
N SER A 96 -4.54 2.67 -29.69
CA SER A 96 -5.69 3.49 -30.12
C SER A 96 -5.30 4.94 -30.42
N LYS A 97 -4.37 5.50 -29.65
CA LYS A 97 -3.81 6.85 -29.85
C LYS A 97 -2.69 6.92 -30.88
N LYS A 98 -2.31 5.80 -31.50
CA LYS A 98 -1.18 5.70 -32.45
C LYS A 98 0.12 6.27 -31.86
N ILE A 99 0.33 6.06 -30.56
CA ILE A 99 1.54 6.49 -29.86
C ILE A 99 2.66 5.51 -30.23
N SER A 100 3.44 5.87 -31.24
CA SER A 100 4.65 5.16 -31.64
C SER A 100 5.86 6.00 -31.27
N GLY A 101 6.59 5.61 -30.22
CA GLY A 101 7.85 6.26 -29.84
C GLY A 101 9.02 5.31 -30.04
N LYS A 102 10.09 5.78 -30.71
CA LYS A 102 11.43 5.24 -30.43
C LYS A 102 11.76 5.66 -29.00
N GLY A 103 11.43 4.82 -28.02
CA GLY A 103 11.78 5.07 -26.63
C GLY A 103 13.27 5.39 -26.54
N SER A 104 13.68 6.18 -25.56
CA SER A 104 15.09 6.56 -25.34
C SER A 104 16.06 5.39 -25.13
N GLY A 105 15.58 4.14 -25.20
CA GLY A 105 16.33 2.92 -24.91
C GLY A 105 16.61 2.70 -23.42
N LYS A 106 16.25 3.67 -22.56
CA LYS A 106 16.62 3.65 -21.12
C LYS A 106 16.01 2.47 -20.35
N TYR A 107 14.80 2.04 -20.71
CA TYR A 107 14.11 0.94 -20.04
C TYR A 107 13.71 -0.15 -21.04
N LYS A 108 13.91 -1.41 -20.64
CA LYS A 108 13.44 -2.58 -21.41
C LYS A 108 11.91 -2.64 -21.36
N VAL A 109 11.29 -2.96 -22.49
CA VAL A 109 9.84 -3.19 -22.58
C VAL A 109 9.43 -4.36 -21.68
N ARG A 110 8.38 -4.17 -20.88
CA ARG A 110 7.86 -5.14 -19.91
C ARG A 110 6.35 -5.31 -20.09
N PRO A 111 5.89 -6.29 -20.90
CA PRO A 111 4.45 -6.52 -21.13
C PRO A 111 3.66 -6.72 -19.83
N ASP A 112 4.27 -7.37 -18.84
CA ASP A 112 3.69 -7.64 -17.52
C ASP A 112 3.47 -6.39 -16.66
N LEU A 113 4.21 -5.30 -16.92
CA LEU A 113 3.98 -4.00 -16.29
C LEU A 113 3.06 -3.13 -17.13
N ASN A 114 3.18 -3.20 -18.45
CA ASN A 114 2.36 -2.44 -19.38
C ASN A 114 0.87 -2.74 -19.19
N SER A 115 0.50 -4.01 -18.94
CA SER A 115 -0.89 -4.39 -18.67
C SER A 115 -1.40 -4.01 -17.27
N LYS A 116 -0.60 -3.31 -16.45
CA LYS A 116 -0.94 -2.89 -15.08
C LYS A 116 -1.01 -1.38 -14.90
N VAL A 117 -0.73 -0.62 -15.96
CA VAL A 117 -0.75 0.83 -15.95
C VAL A 117 -1.69 1.34 -17.03
N SER A 118 -2.42 2.41 -16.72
CA SER A 118 -3.39 3.03 -17.61
C SER A 118 -3.22 4.53 -17.60
N ILE A 119 -3.59 5.18 -18.70
CA ILE A 119 -3.75 6.64 -18.75
C ILE A 119 -5.24 6.92 -18.86
N PHE A 120 -5.76 7.66 -17.89
CA PHE A 120 -7.16 8.07 -17.85
C PHE A 120 -7.24 9.60 -17.85
N VAL A 121 -8.07 10.14 -18.74
CA VAL A 121 -8.35 11.58 -18.82
C VAL A 121 -9.82 11.77 -18.50
N GLY A 122 -10.12 12.28 -17.31
CA GLY A 122 -11.49 12.48 -16.86
C GLY A 122 -11.56 12.87 -15.39
N ASP A 123 -12.78 12.85 -14.85
CA ASP A 123 -13.03 13.15 -13.43
C ASP A 123 -12.68 11.92 -12.57
N ILE A 124 -11.64 12.06 -11.75
CA ILE A 124 -11.18 11.00 -10.83
C ILE A 124 -12.27 10.59 -9.82
N THR A 125 -13.21 11.49 -9.50
CA THR A 125 -14.26 11.23 -8.51
C THR A 125 -15.36 10.30 -9.03
N ALA A 126 -15.34 9.97 -10.32
CA ALA A 126 -16.27 9.05 -10.97
C ALA A 126 -15.70 7.62 -11.15
N LEU A 127 -14.46 7.35 -10.73
CA LEU A 127 -13.81 6.06 -10.95
C LEU A 127 -14.21 5.01 -9.90
N GLU A 128 -14.87 3.94 -10.34
CA GLU A 128 -15.24 2.78 -9.52
C GLU A 128 -14.05 1.81 -9.39
N ILE A 129 -13.16 2.14 -8.45
CA ILE A 129 -11.91 1.42 -8.17
C ILE A 129 -11.67 1.25 -6.66
N ASP A 130 -10.63 0.56 -6.25
CA ASP A 130 -10.32 0.40 -4.82
C ASP A 130 -9.92 1.71 -4.13
N ALA A 131 -9.01 2.52 -4.70
CA ALA A 131 -8.60 3.78 -4.09
C ALA A 131 -8.31 4.89 -5.10
N ILE A 132 -8.72 6.11 -4.79
CA ILE A 132 -8.23 7.33 -5.46
C ILE A 132 -7.24 8.04 -4.55
N VAL A 133 -6.19 8.64 -5.13
CA VAL A 133 -5.23 9.45 -4.39
C VAL A 133 -5.62 10.92 -4.45
N ASN A 134 -5.78 11.54 -3.29
CA ASN A 134 -6.03 12.98 -3.16
C ASN A 134 -4.70 13.73 -2.97
N ALA A 135 -4.47 14.75 -3.81
CA ALA A 135 -3.43 15.75 -3.60
C ALA A 135 -3.87 16.75 -2.52
N ALA A 136 -3.69 16.36 -1.26
CA ALA A 136 -4.20 17.07 -0.10
C ALA A 136 -3.22 18.14 0.40
N ASN A 137 -3.73 19.04 1.24
CA ASN A 137 -2.90 19.90 2.10
C ASN A 137 -2.64 19.25 3.47
N ASN A 138 -1.70 19.81 4.23
CA ASN A 138 -1.27 19.29 5.53
C ASN A 138 -2.41 19.15 6.57
N ARG A 139 -3.51 19.90 6.45
CA ARG A 139 -4.65 19.82 7.38
C ARG A 139 -5.59 18.66 7.06
N LEU A 140 -5.61 18.14 5.83
CA LEU A 140 -6.56 17.13 5.34
C LEU A 140 -8.04 17.55 5.38
N LEU A 141 -8.34 18.85 5.52
CA LEU A 141 -9.72 19.35 5.69
C LEU A 141 -10.36 19.86 4.40
N GLY A 142 -9.85 19.42 3.25
CA GLY A 142 -10.22 19.89 1.92
C GLY A 142 -9.54 21.19 1.51
N GLY A 143 -9.88 21.66 0.31
CA GLY A 143 -9.29 22.83 -0.33
C GLY A 143 -9.96 23.12 -1.68
N GLY A 144 -9.21 23.72 -2.61
CA GLY A 144 -9.61 23.88 -4.01
C GLY A 144 -9.17 22.69 -4.88
N GLY A 145 -9.33 22.82 -6.21
CA GLY A 145 -8.85 21.84 -7.18
C GLY A 145 -9.44 20.43 -6.97
N VAL A 146 -8.61 19.40 -7.17
CA VAL A 146 -9.03 18.01 -7.00
C VAL A 146 -9.45 17.68 -5.56
N ASP A 147 -8.78 18.27 -4.56
CA ASP A 147 -9.09 18.05 -3.13
C ASP A 147 -10.54 18.48 -2.82
N GLY A 148 -10.92 19.68 -3.29
CA GLY A 148 -12.28 20.17 -3.19
C GLY A 148 -13.31 19.30 -3.93
N ALA A 149 -12.96 18.82 -5.13
CA ALA A 149 -13.82 17.94 -5.91
C ALA A 149 -14.07 16.60 -5.18
N ILE A 150 -13.01 15.99 -4.64
CA ILE A 150 -13.08 14.74 -3.86
C ILE A 150 -13.94 14.92 -2.60
N HIS A 151 -13.72 15.98 -1.81
CA HIS A 151 -14.53 16.25 -0.62
C HIS A 151 -16.00 16.53 -0.96
N SER A 152 -16.26 17.27 -2.04
CA SER A 152 -17.62 17.51 -2.52
C SER A 152 -18.30 16.21 -2.93
N ALA A 153 -17.61 15.34 -3.68
CA ALA A 153 -18.15 14.08 -4.19
C ALA A 153 -18.37 13.03 -3.09
N ALA A 154 -17.41 12.87 -2.17
CA ALA A 154 -17.49 11.92 -1.06
C ALA A 154 -18.54 12.30 -0.01
N GLY A 155 -18.81 13.60 0.15
CA GLY A 155 -19.74 14.13 1.14
C GLY A 155 -19.12 14.43 2.51
N PRO A 156 -19.93 14.91 3.48
CA PRO A 156 -19.42 15.45 4.74
C PRO A 156 -18.68 14.42 5.60
N LYS A 157 -19.04 13.14 5.47
CA LYS A 157 -18.42 12.04 6.25
C LYS A 157 -16.92 11.89 5.99
N LEU A 158 -16.45 12.19 4.78
CA LEU A 158 -15.02 12.23 4.49
C LEU A 158 -14.30 13.28 5.33
N LYS A 159 -14.88 14.47 5.42
CA LYS A 159 -14.30 15.56 6.21
C LYS A 159 -14.32 15.25 7.71
N GLU A 160 -15.38 14.60 8.20
CA GLU A 160 -15.47 14.13 9.59
C GLU A 160 -14.35 13.13 9.92
N GLU A 161 -14.11 12.12 9.06
CA GLU A 161 -13.01 11.17 9.26
C GLU A 161 -11.64 11.85 9.15
N CYS A 162 -11.40 12.69 8.15
CA CYS A 162 -10.15 13.44 8.02
C CYS A 162 -9.83 14.29 9.26
N ALA A 163 -10.83 14.89 9.89
CA ALA A 163 -10.63 15.70 11.10
C ALA A 163 -10.05 14.88 12.28
N THR A 164 -10.24 13.56 12.28
CA THR A 164 -9.69 12.66 13.30
C THR A 164 -8.24 12.26 13.05
N LEU A 165 -7.71 12.54 11.85
CA LEU A 165 -6.38 12.10 11.43
C LEU A 165 -5.25 13.02 11.90
N ASN A 166 -5.55 14.20 12.45
CA ASN A 166 -4.56 15.19 12.91
C ASN A 166 -3.57 15.62 11.79
N GLY A 167 -4.07 15.80 10.57
CA GLY A 167 -3.29 16.26 9.42
C GLY A 167 -2.36 15.18 8.83
N CYS A 168 -1.49 15.56 7.90
CA CYS A 168 -0.51 14.68 7.26
C CYS A 168 0.79 15.44 6.94
N PRO A 169 1.97 14.90 7.29
CA PRO A 169 3.26 15.48 6.88
C PRO A 169 3.48 15.42 5.37
N THR A 170 4.30 16.35 4.86
CA THR A 170 4.74 16.35 3.45
C THR A 170 5.55 15.10 3.13
N GLY A 171 5.17 14.41 2.04
CA GLY A 171 5.78 13.16 1.60
C GLY A 171 5.13 11.90 2.16
N GLU A 172 4.16 12.04 3.07
CA GLU A 172 3.43 10.91 3.68
C GLU A 172 2.01 10.79 3.10
N ALA A 173 1.32 9.70 3.46
CA ALA A 173 -0.06 9.47 3.08
C ALA A 173 -0.88 8.84 4.21
N LYS A 174 -2.18 9.16 4.26
CA LYS A 174 -3.18 8.57 5.17
C LYS A 174 -4.39 8.09 4.38
N ILE A 175 -5.09 7.09 4.90
CA ILE A 175 -6.22 6.46 4.22
C ILE A 175 -7.54 6.68 4.98
N THR A 176 -8.62 6.89 4.23
CA THR A 176 -10.00 7.05 4.71
C THR A 176 -10.97 6.25 3.84
N GLY A 177 -12.24 6.14 4.26
CA GLY A 177 -13.30 5.63 3.40
C GLY A 177 -13.63 6.57 2.24
N GLY A 178 -14.11 6.03 1.12
CA GLY A 178 -14.56 6.81 -0.04
C GLY A 178 -15.99 7.36 0.07
N TYR A 179 -16.77 6.88 1.04
CA TYR A 179 -18.15 7.33 1.29
C TYR A 179 -19.05 7.33 0.05
N LYS A 180 -19.46 8.50 -0.46
CA LYS A 180 -20.31 8.59 -1.67
C LYS A 180 -19.53 8.54 -2.98
N LEU A 181 -18.21 8.37 -2.93
CA LEU A 181 -17.42 8.08 -4.13
C LEU A 181 -17.69 6.66 -4.63
N PRO A 182 -17.54 6.41 -5.93
CA PRO A 182 -17.40 5.07 -6.48
C PRO A 182 -16.17 4.34 -5.94
N ALA A 183 -15.08 5.08 -5.70
CA ALA A 183 -13.90 4.53 -5.05
C ALA A 183 -14.18 4.06 -3.62
N LYS A 184 -13.63 2.90 -3.23
CA LYS A 184 -13.83 2.36 -1.86
C LYS A 184 -13.09 3.20 -0.80
N TYR A 185 -11.90 3.68 -1.12
CA TYR A 185 -11.03 4.44 -0.23
C TYR A 185 -10.48 5.71 -0.90
N VAL A 186 -10.07 6.65 -0.06
CA VAL A 186 -9.24 7.80 -0.49
C VAL A 186 -7.91 7.72 0.24
N ILE A 187 -6.82 7.77 -0.52
CA ILE A 187 -5.47 7.91 0.03
C ILE A 187 -5.08 9.38 -0.10
N HIS A 188 -4.98 10.09 1.02
CA HIS A 188 -4.61 11.49 1.07
C HIS A 188 -3.09 11.60 1.21
N THR A 189 -2.42 12.24 0.27
CA THR A 189 -0.98 12.51 0.36
C THR A 189 -0.68 13.99 0.19
N VAL A 190 0.34 14.48 0.89
CA VAL A 190 0.71 15.89 0.90
C VAL A 190 2.00 16.07 0.11
N GLY A 191 1.87 16.65 -1.09
CA GLY A 191 3.00 17.00 -1.94
C GLY A 191 3.86 18.14 -1.36
N PRO A 192 5.13 18.26 -1.78
CA PRO A 192 5.96 19.41 -1.42
C PRO A 192 5.45 20.70 -2.07
N VAL A 193 5.68 21.82 -1.40
CA VAL A 193 5.58 23.15 -2.02
C VAL A 193 6.90 23.44 -2.72
N GLY A 194 6.85 23.78 -4.01
CA GLY A 194 8.04 23.96 -4.84
C GLY A 194 8.67 22.63 -5.28
N GLU A 195 9.87 22.73 -5.86
CA GLU A 195 10.58 21.58 -6.40
C GLU A 195 11.29 20.79 -5.29
N ASN A 196 10.78 19.59 -5.01
CA ASN A 196 11.43 18.64 -4.12
C ASN A 196 11.14 17.21 -4.60
N GLU A 197 12.04 16.68 -5.43
CA GLU A 197 11.90 15.36 -6.04
C GLU A 197 11.81 14.25 -5.00
N ALA A 198 12.64 14.30 -3.94
CA ALA A 198 12.66 13.29 -2.90
C ALA A 198 11.31 13.20 -2.16
N LYS A 199 10.70 14.34 -1.82
CA LYS A 199 9.38 14.38 -1.18
C LYS A 199 8.25 14.00 -2.13
N LEU A 200 8.32 14.39 -3.39
CA LEU A 200 7.36 13.96 -4.39
C LEU A 200 7.41 12.44 -4.59
N HIS A 201 8.60 11.86 -4.71
CA HIS A 201 8.84 10.43 -4.78
C HIS A 201 8.27 9.71 -3.53
N SER A 202 8.51 10.25 -2.34
CA SER A 202 7.94 9.73 -1.09
C SER A 202 6.41 9.68 -1.10
N CYS A 203 5.73 10.67 -1.71
CA CYS A 203 4.26 10.65 -1.83
C CYS A 203 3.79 9.43 -2.63
N TYR A 204 4.43 9.14 -3.76
CA TYR A 204 4.07 7.98 -4.60
C TYR A 204 4.33 6.67 -3.85
N LEU A 205 5.52 6.51 -3.27
CA LEU A 205 5.87 5.31 -2.53
C LEU A 205 4.93 5.05 -1.37
N THR A 206 4.65 6.07 -0.55
CA THR A 206 3.77 5.91 0.62
C THR A 206 2.35 5.54 0.19
N CYS A 207 1.82 6.11 -0.90
CA CYS A 207 0.51 5.71 -1.43
C CYS A 207 0.49 4.23 -1.87
N LEU A 208 1.54 3.77 -2.57
CA LEU A 208 1.63 2.38 -3.03
C LEU A 208 1.80 1.39 -1.88
N GLU A 209 2.58 1.74 -0.86
CA GLU A 209 2.73 0.91 0.34
C GLU A 209 1.44 0.88 1.17
N THR A 210 0.71 1.99 1.27
CA THR A 210 -0.65 2.01 1.86
C THR A 210 -1.58 1.09 1.08
N LEU A 211 -1.56 1.14 -0.26
CA LEU A 211 -2.36 0.25 -1.11
C LEU A 211 -2.09 -1.23 -0.79
N LYS A 212 -0.81 -1.60 -0.70
CA LYS A 212 -0.35 -2.95 -0.39
C LYS A 212 -0.75 -3.39 1.02
N ALA A 213 -0.56 -2.53 2.03
CA ALA A 213 -0.90 -2.81 3.42
C ALA A 213 -2.41 -3.10 3.61
N HIS A 214 -3.25 -2.39 2.85
CA HIS A 214 -4.70 -2.56 2.86
C HIS A 214 -5.23 -3.58 1.84
N LYS A 215 -4.35 -4.31 1.15
CA LYS A 215 -4.69 -5.34 0.15
C LYS A 215 -5.58 -4.83 -0.99
N LEU A 216 -5.40 -3.57 -1.35
CA LEU A 216 -6.11 -2.94 -2.46
C LEU A 216 -5.38 -3.25 -3.78
N ARG A 217 -6.12 -3.34 -4.88
CA ARG A 217 -5.64 -3.87 -6.17
C ARG A 217 -5.58 -2.84 -7.28
N SER A 218 -6.23 -1.70 -7.12
CA SER A 218 -6.28 -0.64 -8.13
C SER A 218 -6.20 0.73 -7.49
N VAL A 219 -5.39 1.61 -8.08
CA VAL A 219 -5.23 2.99 -7.61
C VAL A 219 -5.05 3.94 -8.78
N VAL A 220 -5.49 5.17 -8.59
CA VAL A 220 -5.27 6.27 -9.54
C VAL A 220 -4.88 7.52 -8.77
N ARG A 221 -4.03 8.34 -9.36
CA ARG A 221 -3.57 9.60 -8.79
C ARG A 221 -3.69 10.71 -9.83
N THR A 222 -4.07 11.91 -9.36
CA THR A 222 -4.04 13.17 -10.13
C THR A 222 -2.66 13.79 -10.23
#